data_AF-A0A9E1V1C2-F1
#
_entry.id   AF-A0A9E1V1C2-F1
#
_cell.length_a   1.000
_cell.length_b   1.000
_cell.length_c   1.000
_cell.angle_alpha   90.00
_cell.angle_beta   90.00
_cell.angle_gamma   90.00
#
_symmetry.space_group_name_H-M   'P 1'
#
loop_
_entity.id
_entity.type
_entity.pdbx_description
1 polymer ?
#
loop_
_entity_poly.entity_id
_entity_poly.type
_entity_poly.pdbx_seq_one_letter_code
_entity_poly.pdbx_strand_id
1 'polypeptide(L)'
;MNRNLRLTMALIALSALPVRRPVMGAEQGRGEWDRRSLLSQGNVARIQHAMAKARRGEPVTIAVIGGSITQGARASKPQNRYGNLVAQWWRQNFPKSRIQFVNAGIGGTGSNYGC
;
A
#
# COMPACT_ATOMS: atom_id res chain seq x y z
N MET A 1 -2.64 -25.97 -46.66
CA MET A 1 -1.57 -25.04 -47.09
C MET A 1 -2.06 -23.63 -46.74
N ASN A 2 -1.61 -22.86 -45.75
CA ASN A 2 -0.45 -22.89 -44.86
C ASN A 2 -0.86 -22.35 -43.46
N ARG A 3 -0.52 -23.10 -42.40
CA ARG A 3 -0.82 -22.82 -40.97
C ARG A 3 0.35 -22.12 -40.24
N ASN A 4 1.16 -21.31 -40.92
CA ASN A 4 2.47 -20.88 -40.41
C ASN A 4 2.63 -19.36 -40.18
N LEU A 5 1.57 -18.62 -39.84
CA LEU A 5 1.68 -17.17 -39.61
C LEU A 5 1.19 -16.68 -38.23
N ARG A 6 1.02 -17.58 -37.25
CA ARG A 6 0.56 -17.19 -35.90
C ARG A 6 1.55 -17.47 -34.76
N LEU A 7 2.77 -17.92 -35.05
CA LEU A 7 3.73 -18.31 -34.00
C LEU A 7 4.90 -17.35 -33.75
N THR A 8 5.05 -16.25 -34.50
CA THR A 8 6.25 -15.40 -34.41
C THR A 8 6.12 -14.14 -33.52
N MET A 9 4.99 -13.95 -32.81
CA MET A 9 4.78 -12.80 -31.92
C MET A 9 4.62 -13.14 -30.43
N ALA A 10 5.14 -14.29 -29.98
CA ALA A 10 5.08 -14.67 -28.57
C ALA A 10 6.41 -14.54 -27.80
N LEU A 11 7.48 -13.98 -28.41
CA LEU A 11 8.82 -13.96 -27.79
C LEU A 11 9.38 -12.58 -27.37
N ILE A 12 8.62 -11.48 -27.47
CA ILE A 12 9.16 -10.13 -27.13
C ILE A 12 8.25 -9.33 -26.18
N ALA A 13 7.66 -9.98 -25.17
CA ALA A 13 6.92 -9.25 -24.14
C ALA A 13 7.12 -9.78 -22.71
N LEU A 14 8.27 -10.38 -22.40
CA LEU A 14 8.62 -10.82 -21.04
C LEU A 14 9.81 -10.07 -20.40
N SER A 15 10.25 -8.93 -20.96
CA SER A 15 11.39 -8.16 -20.43
C SER A 15 11.06 -6.75 -19.94
N ALA A 16 9.79 -6.33 -19.93
CA ALA A 16 9.41 -4.95 -19.60
C ALA A 16 8.59 -4.79 -18.31
N LEU A 17 8.63 -5.76 -17.39
CA LEU A 17 8.30 -5.46 -16.00
C LEU A 17 9.51 -4.76 -15.38
N PRO A 18 9.39 -3.54 -14.82
CA PRO A 18 10.46 -2.98 -14.03
C PRO A 18 10.59 -3.86 -12.78
N VAL A 19 11.49 -4.84 -12.84
CA VAL A 19 12.06 -5.45 -11.66
C VAL A 19 12.67 -4.28 -10.91
N ARG A 20 12.05 -3.87 -9.80
CA ARG A 20 12.63 -2.90 -8.87
C ARG A 20 14.02 -3.42 -8.54
N ARG A 21 15.06 -2.83 -9.13
CA ARG A 21 16.45 -3.18 -8.82
C ARG A 21 16.59 -2.92 -7.31
N PRO A 22 16.83 -3.97 -6.50
CA PRO A 22 17.11 -3.72 -5.10
C PRO A 22 18.41 -2.89 -5.07
N VAL A 23 18.37 -1.78 -4.34
CA VAL A 23 19.57 -1.01 -4.03
C VAL A 23 20.50 -1.98 -3.28
N MET A 24 21.64 -2.35 -3.88
CA MET A 24 22.62 -3.22 -3.26
C MET A 24 23.06 -2.59 -1.93
N GLY A 25 22.80 -3.29 -0.83
CA GLY A 25 23.01 -2.84 0.55
C GLY A 25 21.73 -2.64 1.36
N ALA A 26 20.57 -2.44 0.72
CA ALA A 26 19.31 -2.22 1.43
C ALA A 26 18.64 -3.52 1.92
N GLU A 27 18.97 -4.68 1.37
CA GLU A 27 18.26 -5.92 1.68
C GLU A 27 18.66 -6.52 3.05
N GLN A 28 19.95 -6.42 3.40
CA GLN A 28 20.48 -6.98 4.66
C GLN A 28 20.03 -6.19 5.90
N GLY A 29 19.74 -4.89 5.76
CA GLY A 29 19.22 -4.07 6.85
C GLY A 29 17.69 -4.11 6.99
N ARG A 30 16.93 -4.30 5.89
CA ARG A 30 15.46 -4.19 5.91
C ARG A 30 14.80 -5.20 6.85
N GLY A 31 15.23 -6.46 6.85
CA GLY A 31 14.63 -7.48 7.72
C GLY A 31 14.80 -7.17 9.22
N GLU A 32 15.91 -6.54 9.61
CA GLU A 32 16.11 -6.10 10.98
C GLU A 32 15.25 -4.89 11.34
N TRP A 33 15.15 -3.89 10.46
CA TRP A 33 14.26 -2.74 10.67
C TRP A 33 12.80 -3.15 10.75
N ASP A 34 12.37 -4.07 9.89
CA ASP A 34 11.00 -4.61 9.90
C ASP A 34 10.71 -5.26 11.26
N ARG A 35 11.62 -6.12 11.75
CA ARG A 35 11.49 -6.77 13.06
C ARG A 35 11.45 -5.76 14.20
N ARG A 36 12.28 -4.72 14.16
CA ARG A 36 12.33 -3.68 15.20
C ARG A 36 11.15 -2.71 15.13
N SER A 37 10.51 -2.57 13.97
CA SER A 37 9.37 -1.66 13.78
C SER A 37 8.07 -2.18 14.39
N LEU A 38 7.93 -3.49 14.58
CA LEU A 38 6.77 -4.08 15.25
C LEU A 38 6.90 -3.98 16.77
N LEU A 39 6.48 -2.83 17.32
CA LEU A 39 6.55 -2.56 18.76
C LEU A 39 5.61 -3.45 19.59
N SER A 40 4.44 -3.78 19.05
CA SER A 40 3.47 -4.69 19.67
C SER A 40 2.54 -5.27 18.61
N GLN A 41 2.28 -6.58 18.66
CA GLN A 41 1.31 -7.23 17.78
C GLN A 41 -0.14 -6.91 18.18
N GLY A 42 -0.40 -6.73 19.47
CA GLY A 42 -1.74 -6.49 20.00
C GLY A 42 -2.77 -7.56 19.60
N ASN A 43 -4.05 -7.18 19.62
CA ASN A 43 -5.15 -8.02 19.11
C ASN A 43 -5.45 -7.69 17.65
N VAL A 44 -5.18 -8.65 16.76
CA VAL A 44 -5.31 -8.47 15.30
C VAL A 44 -6.70 -8.78 14.73
N ALA A 45 -7.66 -9.23 15.54
CA ALA A 45 -8.96 -9.74 15.07
C ALA A 45 -9.72 -8.74 14.20
N ARG A 46 -9.71 -7.44 14.58
CA ARG A 46 -10.41 -6.38 13.84
C ARG A 46 -9.79 -6.12 12.47
N ILE A 47 -8.47 -6.14 12.37
CA ILE A 47 -7.76 -5.96 11.09
C ILE A 47 -7.97 -7.18 10.19
N GLN A 48 -7.89 -8.39 10.74
CA GLN A 48 -8.18 -9.62 10.01
C GLN A 48 -9.61 -9.64 9.47
N HIS A 49 -10.58 -9.17 10.26
CA HIS A 49 -11.97 -9.01 9.83
C HIS A 49 -12.11 -8.01 8.68
N ALA A 50 -11.46 -6.84 8.76
CA ALA A 50 -11.46 -5.86 7.67
C ALA A 50 -10.83 -6.41 6.38
N MET A 51 -9.75 -7.19 6.49
CA MET A 51 -9.15 -7.87 5.34
C MET A 51 -10.07 -8.96 4.77
N ALA A 52 -10.77 -9.71 5.63
CA ALA A 52 -11.75 -10.70 5.18
C ALA A 52 -12.92 -10.05 4.44
N LYS A 53 -13.42 -8.92 4.95
CA LYS A 53 -14.41 -8.07 4.29
C LYS A 53 -13.93 -7.64 2.89
N ALA A 54 -12.70 -7.13 2.78
CA ALA A 54 -12.12 -6.74 1.51
C ALA A 54 -11.95 -7.92 0.53
N ARG A 55 -11.56 -9.12 1.02
CA ARG A 55 -11.49 -10.34 0.19
C ARG A 55 -12.84 -10.76 -0.40
N ARG A 56 -13.94 -10.53 0.33
CA ARG A 56 -15.31 -10.76 -0.16
C ARG A 56 -15.81 -9.69 -1.13
N GLY A 57 -14.99 -8.66 -1.43
CA GLY A 57 -15.36 -7.56 -2.33
C GLY A 57 -16.24 -6.50 -1.67
N GLU A 58 -16.52 -6.62 -0.38
CA GLU A 58 -17.32 -5.63 0.33
C GLU A 58 -16.53 -4.31 0.51
N PRO A 59 -17.19 -3.14 0.53
CA PRO A 59 -16.51 -1.85 0.68
C PRO A 59 -15.75 -1.71 2.00
N VAL A 60 -14.53 -1.17 1.90
CA VAL A 60 -13.68 -0.85 3.06
C VAL A 60 -13.23 0.61 2.96
N THR A 61 -13.30 1.32 4.09
CA THR A 61 -12.74 2.66 4.24
C THR A 61 -11.44 2.57 5.03
N ILE A 62 -10.36 3.07 4.43
CA ILE A 62 -9.07 3.26 5.09
C ILE A 62 -9.02 4.71 5.56
N ALA A 63 -8.94 4.91 6.87
CA ALA A 63 -8.81 6.24 7.46
C ALA A 63 -7.47 6.38 8.17
N VAL A 64 -6.86 7.56 8.06
CA VAL A 64 -5.71 7.96 8.87
C VAL A 64 -6.05 9.24 9.64
N ILE A 65 -5.62 9.32 10.88
CA ILE A 65 -5.82 10.45 11.79
C ILE A 65 -4.48 10.80 12.45
N GLY A 66 -4.25 12.07 12.75
CA GLY A 66 -3.00 12.52 13.39
C GLY A 66 -2.58 13.93 12.99
N GLY A 67 -1.34 14.28 13.31
CA GLY A 67 -0.80 15.62 13.10
C GLY A 67 -0.37 15.94 11.65
N SER A 68 0.61 16.84 11.54
CA SER A 68 1.13 17.36 10.26
C SER A 68 1.66 16.27 9.31
N ILE A 69 2.27 15.20 9.83
CA ILE A 69 2.78 14.10 9.02
C ILE A 69 1.61 13.33 8.37
N THR A 70 0.53 13.08 9.13
CA THR A 70 -0.71 12.47 8.61
C THR A 70 -1.36 13.34 7.55
N GLN A 71 -1.45 14.64 7.80
CA GLN A 71 -1.95 15.61 6.83
C GLN A 71 -1.16 15.58 5.52
N GLY A 72 0.16 15.36 5.60
CA GLY A 72 1.05 15.16 4.46
C GLY A 72 2.24 16.10 4.39
N ALA A 73 2.70 16.65 5.51
CA ALA A 73 3.86 17.55 5.55
C ALA A 73 5.07 16.92 4.84
N ARG A 74 5.73 17.71 3.99
CA ARG A 74 6.90 17.34 3.16
C ARG A 74 6.66 16.25 2.10
N ALA A 75 5.44 15.74 1.93
CA ALA A 75 5.12 14.93 0.75
C ALA A 75 5.08 15.84 -0.49
N SER A 76 5.84 15.49 -1.54
CA SER A 76 5.90 16.29 -2.77
C SER A 76 4.58 16.37 -3.53
N LYS A 77 3.71 15.36 -3.36
CA LYS A 77 2.36 15.28 -3.92
C LYS A 77 1.44 14.53 -2.97
N PRO A 78 0.10 14.73 -3.02
CA PRO A 78 -0.83 14.01 -2.16
C PRO A 78 -0.71 12.49 -2.24
N GLN A 79 -0.41 11.92 -3.41
CA GLN A 79 -0.26 10.48 -3.61
C GLN A 79 0.94 9.90 -2.85
N ASN A 80 1.93 10.73 -2.53
CA ASN A 80 3.16 10.33 -1.85
C ASN A 80 3.04 10.41 -0.31
N ARG A 81 1.90 10.86 0.22
CA ARG A 81 1.63 10.82 1.67
C ARG A 81 1.53 9.37 2.13
N TYR A 82 2.03 9.05 3.32
CA TYR A 82 2.05 7.65 3.77
C TYR A 82 0.64 7.02 3.80
N GLY A 83 -0.39 7.77 4.22
CA GLY A 83 -1.78 7.27 4.23
C GLY A 83 -2.29 6.93 2.83
N ASN A 84 -1.90 7.72 1.81
CA ASN A 84 -2.23 7.46 0.42
C ASN A 84 -1.53 6.20 -0.11
N LEU A 85 -0.27 5.99 0.27
CA LEU A 85 0.48 4.77 -0.07
C LEU A 85 -0.13 3.52 0.58
N VAL A 86 -0.58 3.61 1.84
CA VAL A 86 -1.31 2.52 2.52
C VAL A 86 -2.62 2.23 1.78
N ALA A 87 -3.42 3.25 1.46
CA ALA A 87 -4.66 3.04 0.72
C ALA A 87 -4.43 2.47 -0.69
N GLN A 88 -3.33 2.86 -1.35
CA GLN A 88 -2.92 2.28 -2.62
C GLN A 88 -2.58 0.79 -2.49
N TRP A 89 -1.85 0.40 -1.43
CA TRP A 89 -1.59 -1.01 -1.14
C TRP A 89 -2.90 -1.79 -0.96
N TRP A 90 -3.88 -1.26 -0.23
CA TRP A 90 -5.19 -1.90 -0.09
C TRP A 90 -5.91 -2.07 -1.44
N ARG A 91 -5.90 -1.05 -2.31
CA ARG A 91 -6.48 -1.13 -3.66
C ARG A 91 -5.82 -2.21 -4.52
N GLN A 92 -4.50 -2.33 -4.43
CA GLN A 92 -3.73 -3.31 -5.19
C GLN A 92 -3.98 -4.75 -4.70
N ASN A 93 -4.09 -4.95 -3.39
CA ASN A 93 -4.24 -6.28 -2.79
C ASN A 93 -5.68 -6.78 -2.74
N PHE A 94 -6.66 -5.87 -2.77
CA PHE A 94 -8.09 -6.22 -2.74
C PHE A 94 -8.84 -5.58 -3.93
N PRO A 95 -8.49 -5.95 -5.18
CA PRO A 95 -9.06 -5.30 -6.37
C PRO A 95 -10.57 -5.51 -6.54
N LYS A 96 -11.15 -6.51 -5.84
CA LYS A 96 -12.61 -6.76 -5.82
C LYS A 96 -13.37 -5.81 -4.89
N SER A 97 -12.69 -5.11 -3.98
CA SER A 97 -13.32 -4.25 -2.97
C SER A 97 -13.23 -2.78 -3.37
N ARG A 98 -14.30 -2.03 -3.13
CA ARG A 98 -14.26 -0.56 -3.19
C ARG A 98 -13.51 -0.01 -1.98
N ILE A 99 -12.27 0.43 -2.20
CA ILE A 99 -11.43 1.05 -1.17
C ILE A 99 -11.56 2.58 -1.18
N GLN A 100 -12.25 3.10 -0.17
CA GLN A 100 -12.31 4.54 0.11
C GLN A 100 -11.16 4.96 1.00
N PHE A 101 -10.69 6.19 0.84
CA PHE A 101 -9.61 6.73 1.67
C PHE A 101 -10.02 8.06 2.28
N VAL A 102 -9.81 8.20 3.59
CA VAL A 102 -10.07 9.42 4.35
C VAL A 102 -8.78 9.82 5.08
N ASN A 103 -8.37 11.07 4.91
CA ASN A 103 -7.26 11.64 5.65
C ASN A 103 -7.80 12.73 6.58
N ALA A 104 -7.81 12.45 7.88
CA ALA A 104 -8.24 13.35 8.93
C ALA A 104 -7.04 14.01 9.65
N GLY A 105 -5.92 14.17 8.96
CA GLY A 105 -4.73 14.79 9.51
C GLY A 105 -4.83 16.32 9.58
N ILE A 106 -4.48 16.90 10.72
CA ILE A 106 -4.46 18.35 10.93
C ILE A 106 -3.07 18.78 11.43
N GLY A 107 -2.43 19.70 10.74
CA GLY A 107 -1.12 20.22 11.16
C GLY A 107 -1.20 20.96 12.50
N GLY A 108 -0.22 20.72 13.38
CA GLY A 108 -0.13 21.41 14.68
C GLY A 108 -1.06 20.88 15.77
N THR A 109 -1.74 19.75 15.56
CA THR A 109 -2.59 19.11 16.57
C THR A 109 -1.91 17.92 17.24
N GLY A 110 -2.38 17.60 18.45
CA GLY A 110 -2.04 16.38 19.18
C GLY A 110 -3.31 15.64 19.64
N SER A 111 -3.13 14.62 20.48
CA SER A 111 -4.20 13.67 20.81
C SER A 111 -5.31 14.25 21.66
N ASN A 112 -5.02 15.30 22.39
CA ASN A 112 -6.01 16.11 23.10
C ASN A 112 -7.02 16.80 22.16
N TYR A 113 -6.70 16.96 20.87
CA TYR A 113 -7.61 17.46 19.84
C TYR A 113 -8.24 16.35 18.98
N GLY A 114 -8.06 15.08 19.38
CA GLY A 114 -8.54 13.90 18.66
C GLY A 114 -7.54 13.31 17.66
N CYS A 115 -6.26 13.70 17.71
CA CYS A 115 -5.19 13.22 16.82
C CYS A 115 -4.11 12.41 17.52
#